data_AF-A0A522X3D8-F1
#
_entry.id   AF-A0A522X3D8-F1
#
_cell.length_a   1.000
_cell.length_b   1.000
_cell.length_c   1.000
_cell.angle_alpha   90.00
_cell.angle_beta   90.00
_cell.angle_gamma   90.00
#
_symmetry.space_group_name_H-M   'P 1'
#
loop_
_entity.id
_entity.type
_entity.pdbx_description
1 polymer ?
#
loop_
_entity_poly.entity_id
_entity_poly.type
_entity_poly.pdbx_seq_one_letter_code
_entity_poly.pdbx_strand_id
1 'polypeptide(L)'
;HRRVVARFGPAWLLLAAGLGGTLRWAILGISADMAWVAATQILHAATFGCAHLGAMHFILRSVPHSLSARAQGVYAAIAFGLAPGLMMPLSGYLYEHLGGGSFLAMAGLSATSATLAWRLIRRWNGGRLIDA
;
A
#
# COMPACT_ATOMS: atom_id res chain seq x y z
N HIS A 1 1.25 -5.45 -19.99
CA HIS A 1 0.60 -5.39 -18.66
C HIS A 1 0.12 -6.73 -18.08
N ARG A 2 -0.36 -7.73 -18.85
CA ARG A 2 -0.93 -8.99 -18.31
C ARG A 2 0.04 -9.99 -17.65
N ARG A 3 1.36 -9.94 -17.87
CA ARG A 3 2.29 -11.03 -17.47
C ARG A 3 2.81 -10.97 -16.02
N VAL A 4 2.96 -9.78 -15.43
CA VAL A 4 3.48 -9.66 -14.05
C VAL A 4 2.45 -10.16 -13.03
N VAL A 5 1.16 -9.83 -13.22
CA VAL A 5 0.06 -10.25 -12.34
C VAL A 5 -0.41 -11.70 -12.56
N ALA A 6 0.02 -12.30 -13.67
CA ALA A 6 -0.21 -13.71 -13.95
C ALA A 6 0.79 -14.62 -13.21
N ARG A 7 2.01 -14.14 -12.93
CA ARG A 7 3.07 -14.91 -12.26
C ARG A 7 3.20 -14.58 -10.76
N PHE A 8 2.87 -13.35 -10.36
CA PHE A 8 2.77 -12.93 -8.97
C PHE A 8 1.32 -12.54 -8.66
N GLY A 9 0.66 -13.31 -7.79
CA GLY A 9 -0.73 -13.05 -7.40
C GLY A 9 -0.91 -11.62 -6.84
N PRO A 10 -2.11 -11.02 -6.91
CA PRO A 10 -2.38 -9.65 -6.46
C PRO A 10 -1.84 -9.32 -5.06
N ALA A 11 -1.89 -10.28 -4.15
CA ALA A 11 -1.40 -10.14 -2.78
C ALA A 11 0.14 -9.98 -2.69
N TRP A 12 0.91 -10.51 -3.65
CA TRP A 12 2.36 -10.29 -3.73
C TRP A 12 2.73 -8.87 -4.13
N LEU A 13 1.93 -8.24 -5.00
CA LEU A 13 2.11 -6.83 -5.34
C LEU A 13 1.83 -5.93 -4.13
N LEU A 14 0.79 -6.26 -3.35
CA LEU A 14 0.50 -5.57 -2.09
C LEU A 14 1.65 -5.74 -1.08
N LEU A 15 2.22 -6.95 -0.98
CA LEU A 15 3.37 -7.20 -0.11
C LEU A 15 4.61 -6.39 -0.55
N ALA A 16 4.92 -6.39 -1.85
CA ALA A 16 6.02 -5.59 -2.40
C ALA A 16 5.83 -4.09 -2.13
N ALA A 17 4.61 -3.58 -2.26
CA ALA A 17 4.29 -2.19 -1.92
C ALA A 17 4.50 -1.89 -0.42
N GLY A 18 4.05 -2.77 0.47
CA GLY A 18 4.24 -2.62 1.91
C GLY A 18 5.71 -2.67 2.33
N LEU A 19 6.49 -3.61 1.80
CA LEU A 19 7.93 -3.71 2.07
C LEU A 19 8.70 -2.51 1.51
N GLY A 20 8.42 -2.11 0.27
CA GLY A 20 9.03 -0.93 -0.34
C GLY A 20 8.67 0.36 0.40
N GLY A 21 7.42 0.49 0.86
CA GLY A 21 6.99 1.61 1.70
C GLY A 21 7.74 1.63 3.03
N THR A 22 7.88 0.48 3.69
CA THR A 22 8.63 0.36 4.95
C THR A 22 10.07 0.82 4.79
N LEU A 23 10.75 0.33 3.75
CA LEU A 23 12.12 0.74 3.44
C LEU A 23 12.22 2.24 3.15
N ARG A 24 11.29 2.77 2.34
CA ARG A 24 11.24 4.20 1.98
C ARG A 24 11.15 5.09 3.21
N TRP A 25 10.19 4.81 4.08
CA TRP A 25 9.93 5.61 5.28
C TRP A 25 11.04 5.44 6.32
N ALA A 26 11.65 4.26 6.42
CA ALA A 26 12.82 4.05 7.26
C ALA A 26 14.02 4.92 6.81
N ILE A 27 14.30 4.96 5.49
CA ILE A 27 15.37 5.81 4.93
C ILE A 27 15.11 7.29 5.27
N LEU A 28 13.90 7.78 5.06
CA LEU A 28 13.54 9.18 5.37
C LEU A 28 13.59 9.51 6.87
N GLY A 29 13.38 8.51 7.74
CA GLY A 29 13.49 8.69 9.18
C GLY A 29 14.92 8.76 9.72
N ILE A 30 15.90 8.29 8.95
CA ILE A 30 17.31 8.24 9.38
C ILE A 30 18.25 9.11 8.52
N SER A 31 17.78 9.60 7.37
CA SER A 31 18.58 10.40 6.43
C SER A 31 17.73 11.44 5.72
N ALA A 32 18.28 12.65 5.63
CA ALA A 32 17.77 13.75 4.81
C ALA A 32 18.71 14.09 3.63
N ASP A 33 19.66 13.21 3.33
CA ASP A 33 20.57 13.39 2.21
C ASP A 33 19.82 13.40 0.87
N MET A 34 20.20 14.33 -0.01
CA MET A 34 19.48 14.59 -1.26
C MET A 34 19.44 13.37 -2.19
N ALA A 35 20.52 12.59 -2.26
CA ALA A 35 20.55 11.40 -3.12
C ALA A 35 19.61 10.32 -2.58
N TRP A 36 19.57 10.12 -1.26
CA TRP A 36 18.61 9.21 -0.63
C TRP A 36 17.18 9.68 -0.80
N VAL A 37 16.90 10.97 -0.61
CA VAL A 37 15.56 11.54 -0.85
C VAL A 37 15.14 11.33 -2.30
N ALA A 38 16.02 11.57 -3.29
CA ALA A 38 15.71 11.32 -4.70
C ALA A 38 15.40 9.84 -4.98
N ALA A 39 16.23 8.92 -4.46
CA ALA A 39 16.01 7.48 -4.61
C ALA A 39 14.66 7.03 -4.01
N THR A 40 14.27 7.60 -2.86
CA THR A 40 12.99 7.27 -2.22
C THR A 40 11.78 7.71 -3.03
N GLN A 41 11.89 8.69 -3.94
CA GLN A 41 10.78 9.07 -4.83
C GLN A 41 10.54 8.04 -5.94
N ILE A 42 11.61 7.45 -6.48
CA ILE A 42 11.50 6.34 -7.44
C ILE A 42 10.82 5.15 -6.76
N LEU A 43 11.26 4.82 -5.54
CA LEU A 43 10.65 3.76 -4.74
C LEU A 43 9.17 4.06 -4.45
N HIS A 44 8.79 5.32 -4.24
CA HIS A 44 7.39 5.71 -4.08
C HIS A 44 6.55 5.43 -5.30
N ALA A 45 6.99 5.86 -6.48
CA ALA A 45 6.29 5.57 -7.73
C ALA A 45 6.08 4.05 -7.92
N ALA A 46 7.11 3.26 -7.62
CA ALA A 46 7.02 1.80 -7.68
C ALA A 46 6.00 1.23 -6.67
N THR A 47 6.08 1.65 -5.40
CA THR A 47 5.13 1.19 -4.36
C THR A 47 3.69 1.57 -4.65
N PHE A 48 3.46 2.78 -5.18
CA PHE A 48 2.15 3.23 -5.62
C PHE A 48 1.60 2.33 -6.74
N GLY A 49 2.41 2.07 -7.77
CA GLY A 49 2.03 1.19 -8.87
C GLY A 49 1.70 -0.24 -8.40
N CYS A 50 2.54 -0.80 -7.52
CA CYS A 50 2.31 -2.12 -6.93
C CYS A 50 1.04 -2.16 -6.06
N ALA A 51 0.82 -1.17 -5.20
CA ALA A 51 -0.37 -1.10 -4.34
C ALA A 51 -1.64 -1.00 -5.19
N HIS A 52 -1.66 -0.08 -6.17
CA HIS A 52 -2.82 0.14 -7.03
C HIS A 52 -3.13 -1.09 -7.88
N LEU A 53 -2.14 -1.63 -8.60
CA LEU A 53 -2.34 -2.82 -9.43
C LEU A 53 -2.72 -4.05 -8.59
N GLY A 54 -2.09 -4.22 -7.42
CA GLY A 54 -2.40 -5.29 -6.47
C GLY A 54 -3.86 -5.20 -5.99
N ALA A 55 -4.30 -4.01 -5.55
CA ALA A 55 -5.66 -3.80 -5.08
C ALA A 55 -6.69 -4.01 -6.20
N MET A 56 -6.47 -3.44 -7.39
CA MET A 56 -7.40 -3.58 -8.52
C MET A 56 -7.57 -5.04 -8.94
N HIS A 57 -6.48 -5.79 -9.09
CA HIS A 57 -6.57 -7.20 -9.45
C HIS A 57 -7.11 -8.06 -8.31
N PHE A 58 -6.86 -7.69 -7.06
CA PHE A 58 -7.47 -8.36 -5.91
C PHE A 58 -8.98 -8.19 -5.93
N ILE A 59 -9.50 -6.96 -6.06
CA ILE A 59 -10.93 -6.67 -6.13
C ILE A 59 -11.58 -7.46 -7.27
N LEU A 60 -11.03 -7.34 -8.49
CA LEU A 60 -11.60 -8.00 -9.67
C LEU A 60 -11.65 -9.53 -9.58
N ARG A 61 -10.80 -10.16 -8.76
CA ARG A 61 -10.81 -11.61 -8.52
C ARG A 61 -11.64 -12.03 -7.31
N SER A 62 -11.73 -11.17 -6.30
CA SER A 62 -12.34 -11.50 -5.01
C SER A 62 -13.84 -11.25 -4.94
N VAL A 63 -14.41 -10.41 -5.82
CA VAL A 63 -15.86 -10.13 -5.84
C VAL A 63 -16.52 -10.52 -7.16
N PRO A 64 -17.84 -10.79 -7.17
CA PRO A 64 -18.61 -10.94 -8.39
C PRO A 64 -18.53 -9.70 -9.29
N HIS A 65 -18.60 -9.89 -10.61
CA HIS A 65 -18.50 -8.81 -11.59
C HIS A 65 -19.53 -7.70 -11.38
N SER A 66 -20.76 -8.05 -10.95
CA SER A 66 -21.82 -7.10 -10.62
C SER A 66 -21.47 -6.15 -9.46
N LEU A 67 -20.57 -6.55 -8.57
CA LEU A 67 -20.14 -5.77 -7.41
C LEU A 67 -18.79 -5.05 -7.61
N SER A 68 -18.06 -5.36 -8.69
CA SER A 68 -16.71 -4.83 -8.93
C SER A 68 -16.65 -3.31 -8.94
N ALA A 69 -17.59 -2.63 -9.61
CA ALA A 69 -17.62 -1.17 -9.68
C ALA A 69 -17.84 -0.54 -8.29
N ARG A 70 -18.74 -1.12 -7.49
CA ARG A 70 -19.00 -0.67 -6.11
C ARG A 70 -17.77 -0.88 -5.23
N ALA A 71 -17.12 -2.04 -5.34
CA ALA A 71 -15.91 -2.35 -4.58
C ALA A 71 -14.74 -1.42 -4.94
N GLN A 72 -14.57 -1.08 -6.22
CA GLN A 72 -13.60 -0.07 -6.67
C GLN A 72 -13.94 1.33 -6.14
N GLY A 73 -15.22 1.71 -6.11
CA GLY A 73 -15.67 2.96 -5.52
C GLY A 73 -15.35 3.06 -4.03
N VAL A 74 -15.61 2.01 -3.26
CA VAL A 74 -15.24 1.93 -1.83
C VAL A 74 -13.73 2.02 -1.67
N TYR A 75 -12.95 1.27 -2.47
CA TYR A 75 -11.49 1.37 -2.46
C TYR A 75 -11.02 2.80 -2.73
N ALA A 76 -11.56 3.47 -3.74
CA ALA A 76 -11.16 4.82 -4.09
C ALA A 76 -11.49 5.82 -2.98
N ALA A 77 -12.70 5.73 -2.40
CA ALA A 77 -13.12 6.58 -1.29
C ALA A 77 -12.20 6.42 -0.06
N ILE A 78 -11.75 5.20 0.23
CA ILE A 78 -10.82 4.94 1.34
C ILE A 78 -9.41 5.39 0.99
N ALA A 79 -8.86 4.88 -0.12
CA ALA A 79 -7.44 5.03 -0.48
C ALA A 79 -7.07 6.47 -0.86
N PHE A 80 -7.97 7.20 -1.52
CA PHE A 80 -7.73 8.56 -2.00
C PHE A 80 -8.53 9.63 -1.25
N GLY A 81 -9.44 9.25 -0.35
CA GLY A 81 -10.24 10.18 0.45
C GLY A 81 -9.96 10.05 1.94
N LEU A 82 -10.58 9.06 2.58
CA LEU A 82 -10.59 8.92 4.04
C LEU A 82 -9.18 8.74 4.64
N ALA A 83 -8.39 7.82 4.10
CA ALA A 83 -7.05 7.52 4.63
C ALA A 83 -6.12 8.74 4.59
N PRO A 84 -5.90 9.42 3.45
CA PRO A 84 -5.09 10.64 3.43
C PRO A 84 -5.72 11.77 4.26
N GLY A 85 -7.05 11.91 4.28
CA GLY A 85 -7.74 12.92 5.08
C GLY A 85 -7.50 12.80 6.59
N LEU A 86 -7.38 11.57 7.10
CA LEU A 86 -7.04 11.31 8.51
C LEU A 86 -5.53 11.38 8.77
N MET A 87 -4.72 10.85 7.85
CA MET A 87 -3.27 10.76 8.06
C MET A 87 -2.57 12.10 7.92
N MET A 88 -3.09 13.03 7.11
CA MET A 88 -2.46 14.33 6.90
C MET A 88 -2.37 15.17 8.19
N PRO A 89 -3.47 15.43 8.94
CA PRO A 89 -3.36 16.15 10.22
C PRO A 89 -2.57 15.36 11.27
N LEU A 90 -2.73 14.03 11.33
CA LEU A 90 -1.95 13.19 12.24
C LEU A 90 -0.44 13.28 11.99
N SER A 91 -0.03 13.31 10.71
CA SER A 91 1.37 13.45 10.33
C SER A 91 1.93 14.80 10.74
N GLY A 92 1.14 15.88 10.60
CA GLY A 92 1.52 17.21 11.09
C GLY A 92 1.77 17.23 12.60
N TYR A 93 0.82 16.67 13.37
CA TYR A 93 0.97 16.53 14.82
C TYR A 93 2.22 15.71 15.21
N LEU A 94 2.43 14.55 14.56
CA LEU A 94 3.60 13.71 14.84
C LEU A 94 4.91 14.43 14.47
N TYR A 95 4.94 15.18 13.37
CA TYR A 95 6.12 15.90 12.94
C TYR A 95 6.47 17.05 13.91
N GLU A 96 5.48 17.75 14.43
CA GLU A 96 5.69 18.81 15.44
C GLU A 96 6.36 18.28 16.71
N HIS A 97 6.01 17.05 17.14
CA HIS A 97 6.51 16.47 18.39
C HIS A 97 7.76 15.59 18.21
N LEU A 98 7.91 14.93 17.05
CA LEU A 98 8.97 13.94 16.80
C LEU A 98 9.98 14.37 15.73
N GLY A 99 9.73 15.47 15.02
CA GLY A 99 10.52 15.88 13.86
C GLY A 99 10.66 14.76 12.83
N GLY A 100 11.90 14.51 12.38
CA GLY A 100 12.23 13.39 11.48
C GLY A 100 11.87 12.00 12.01
N GLY A 101 11.72 11.82 13.33
CA GLY A 101 11.27 10.54 13.90
C GLY A 101 9.85 10.14 13.46
N SER A 102 9.02 11.11 13.05
CA SER A 102 7.66 10.86 12.53
C SER A 102 7.64 9.95 11.29
N PHE A 103 8.69 9.97 10.45
CA PHE A 103 8.81 9.09 9.29
C PHE A 103 8.89 7.61 9.70
N LEU A 104 9.43 7.28 10.88
CA LEU A 104 9.47 5.90 11.39
C LEU A 104 8.08 5.38 11.78
N ALA A 105 7.17 6.25 12.21
CA ALA A 105 5.77 5.85 12.43
C ALA A 105 5.11 5.38 11.11
N MET A 106 5.41 6.05 10.00
CA MET A 106 4.94 5.66 8.66
C MET A 106 5.62 4.38 8.15
N ALA A 107 6.87 4.12 8.55
CA ALA A 107 7.52 2.84 8.32
C ALA A 107 6.78 1.71 9.05
N GLY A 108 6.37 1.93 10.32
CA GLY A 108 5.55 0.98 11.08
C GLY A 108 4.18 0.71 10.44
N LEU A 109 3.50 1.75 9.95
CA LEU A 109 2.24 1.61 9.22
C LEU A 109 2.41 0.79 7.94
N SER A 110 3.50 1.02 7.19
CA SER A 110 3.83 0.27 5.98
C SER A 110 4.18 -1.19 6.28
N ALA A 111 4.88 -1.45 7.39
CA ALA A 111 5.22 -2.80 7.84
C ALA A 111 3.96 -3.58 8.26
N THR A 112 2.99 -2.88 8.86
CA THR A 112 1.67 -3.45 9.17
C THR A 112 0.95 -3.84 7.89
N SER A 113 0.95 -2.98 6.87
CA SER A 113 0.40 -3.31 5.54
C SER A 113 1.09 -4.54 4.91
N ALA A 114 2.42 -4.62 4.97
CA ALA A 114 3.17 -5.79 4.51
C ALA A 114 2.75 -7.07 5.25
N THR A 115 2.59 -7.00 6.57
CA THR A 115 2.13 -8.13 7.39
C THR A 115 0.71 -8.59 7.01
N LEU A 116 -0.19 -7.64 6.76
CA LEU A 116 -1.55 -7.94 6.29
C LEU A 116 -1.55 -8.58 4.90
N ALA A 117 -0.73 -8.06 3.97
CA ALA A 117 -0.57 -8.62 2.64
C ALA A 117 0.02 -10.05 2.69
N TRP A 118 0.97 -10.30 3.58
CA TRP A 118 1.51 -11.64 3.81
C TRP A 118 0.47 -12.61 4.38
N ARG A 119 -0.34 -12.16 5.35
CA ARG A 119 -1.49 -12.96 5.84
C ARG A 119 -2.49 -13.24 4.73
N LEU A 120 -2.73 -12.27 3.85
CA LEU A 120 -3.60 -12.44 2.68
C LEU A 120 -3.05 -13.51 1.73
N ILE A 121 -1.74 -13.49 1.42
CA ILE A 121 -1.09 -14.54 0.61
C ILE A 121 -1.32 -15.92 1.20
N ARG A 122 -1.24 -16.05 2.53
CA ARG A 122 -1.39 -17.35 3.22
C ARG A 122 -2.83 -17.85 3.31
N ARG A 123 -3.81 -16.94 3.32
CA ARG A 123 -5.22 -17.29 3.57
C ARG A 123 -6.09 -17.28 2.33
N TRP A 124 -5.72 -16.50 1.32
CA TRP A 124 -6.52 -16.36 0.11
C TRP A 124 -6.06 -17.35 -0.96
N ASN A 125 -6.96 -18.22 -1.38
CA ASN A 125 -6.74 -19.21 -2.43
C ASN A 125 -6.82 -18.62 -3.85
N GLY A 126 -7.02 -17.31 -4.00
CA GLY A 126 -7.19 -16.64 -5.30
C GLY A 126 -8.61 -16.67 -5.85
N GLY A 127 -9.56 -17.28 -5.14
CA GLY A 127 -10.97 -17.38 -5.51
C GLY A 127 -11.82 -16.18 -5.06
N ARG A 128 -13.14 -16.26 -5.30
CA ARG A 128 -14.10 -15.27 -4.81
C ARG A 128 -14.26 -15.41 -3.30
N LEU A 129 -14.45 -14.28 -2.63
CA LEU A 129 -14.73 -14.21 -1.20
C LEU A 129 -16.23 -14.14 -0.91
N ILE A 130 -17.03 -13.73 -1.90
CA ILE A 130 -18.48 -13.63 -1.83
C ILE A 130 -19.03 -14.38 -3.03
N ASP A 131 -19.80 -15.42 -2.75
CA ASP A 131 -20.62 -16.10 -3.76
C ASP A 131 -21.90 -15.28 -3.99
N ALA A 132 -22.28 -15.13 -5.25
CA ALA A 132 -23.41 -14.30 -5.68
C ALA A 132 -24.74 -15.03 -5.51
#